data_AF-A0A957M5J8-F1
#
_entry.id   AF-A0A957M5J8-F1
#
_cell.length_a   1.000
_cell.length_b   1.000
_cell.length_c   1.000
_cell.angle_alpha   90.00
_cell.angle_beta   90.00
_cell.angle_gamma   90.00
#
_symmetry.space_group_name_H-M   'P 1'
#
loop_
_entity.id
_entity.type
_entity.pdbx_description
1 polymer ?
#
loop_
_entity_poly.entity_id
_entity_poly.type
_entity_poly.pdbx_seq_one_letter_code
_entity_poly.pdbx_strand_id
1 'polypeptide(L)'
;FRPGPVYSSLRRTLFRGKPGAGERWLSQVRPGVPMRSTPEIDARIQRLIQNKVYCLKDPRFCYTLPLWRPWLEQTRFICVFREPTITAASMMSELRAVPKLASLKLGYADCLQIWQLMYSHVLDIHRHLGEWLFLHYDQVLHGTALDTLGTFLDVAPDWTFPDPLLQRTQPRCEAPESIDRVYKQLCAQAKYNQELR
;
A
#
# COMPACT_ATOMS: atom_id res chain seq x y z
N PHE A 1 -12.60 -21.07 17.37
CA PHE A 1 -12.71 -20.57 18.76
C PHE A 1 -13.24 -19.13 18.77
N ARG A 2 -14.48 -18.91 19.23
CA ARG A 2 -15.01 -17.57 19.50
C ARG A 2 -14.80 -17.29 21.00
N PRO A 3 -14.03 -16.26 21.40
CA PRO A 3 -13.97 -15.90 22.81
C PRO A 3 -15.24 -15.16 23.22
N GLY A 4 -15.71 -15.44 24.44
CA GLY A 4 -16.97 -14.96 24.99
C GLY A 4 -17.02 -13.46 25.35
N PRO A 5 -18.19 -12.96 25.76
CA PRO A 5 -18.52 -11.53 25.79
C PRO A 5 -17.69 -10.71 26.80
N VAL A 6 -17.15 -11.36 27.84
CA VAL A 6 -16.47 -10.70 28.96
C VAL A 6 -15.05 -10.23 28.61
N TYR A 7 -14.43 -10.78 27.56
CA TYR A 7 -13.11 -10.31 27.07
C TYR A 7 -13.18 -9.06 26.17
N SER A 8 -14.40 -8.61 25.82
CA SER A 8 -14.63 -7.51 24.86
C SER A 8 -14.65 -6.12 25.51
N SER A 9 -14.92 -6.05 26.81
CA SER A 9 -15.19 -4.79 27.53
C SER A 9 -13.94 -4.09 28.05
N LEU A 10 -12.86 -4.82 28.37
CA LEU A 10 -11.62 -4.24 28.91
C LEU A 10 -10.63 -3.72 27.85
N ARG A 11 -10.85 -4.01 26.56
CA ARG A 11 -10.04 -3.47 25.46
C ARG A 11 -10.42 -2.05 25.04
N ARG A 12 -11.54 -1.54 25.52
CA ARG A 12 -12.24 -0.39 24.93
C ARG A 12 -11.74 0.97 25.42
N THR A 13 -10.92 1.00 26.47
CA THR A 13 -10.51 2.26 27.13
C THR A 13 -9.03 2.63 26.95
N LEU A 14 -8.20 1.74 26.40
CA LEU A 14 -6.76 1.98 26.19
C LEU A 14 -6.27 1.75 24.75
N PHE A 15 -7.12 1.24 23.85
CA PHE A 15 -6.79 1.06 22.43
C PHE A 15 -7.78 1.82 21.56
N ARG A 16 -7.34 2.95 20.96
CA ARG A 16 -7.99 3.50 19.76
C ARG A 16 -8.13 2.37 18.72
N GLY A 17 -9.28 2.34 18.04
CA GLY A 17 -9.82 1.18 17.33
C GLY A 17 -8.81 0.48 16.41
N LYS A 18 -8.41 -0.74 16.78
CA LYS A 18 -7.57 -1.59 15.91
C LYS A 18 -8.39 -2.01 14.68
N PRO A 19 -7.86 -1.86 13.45
CA PRO A 19 -8.58 -2.25 12.25
C PRO A 19 -9.08 -3.70 12.27
N GLY A 20 -10.36 -3.88 11.98
CA GLY A 20 -11.01 -5.17 11.86
C GLY A 20 -10.77 -5.86 10.51
N ALA A 21 -11.45 -6.99 10.28
CA ALA A 21 -11.43 -7.65 8.98
C ALA A 21 -12.00 -6.70 7.90
N GLY A 22 -11.28 -6.55 6.78
CA GLY A 22 -11.62 -5.59 5.72
C GLY A 22 -11.11 -4.16 5.92
N GLU A 23 -10.52 -3.85 7.07
CA GLU A 23 -10.04 -2.50 7.41
C GLU A 23 -8.51 -2.47 7.61
N ARG A 24 -7.86 -3.64 7.59
CA ARG A 24 -6.43 -3.81 7.90
C ARG A 24 -5.48 -3.04 6.97
N TRP A 25 -5.98 -2.48 5.87
CA TRP A 25 -5.20 -1.57 5.04
C TRP A 25 -4.94 -0.21 5.74
N LEU A 26 -5.67 0.08 6.83
CA LEU A 26 -5.43 1.21 7.73
C LEU A 26 -4.55 0.84 8.94
N SER A 27 -3.89 -0.32 8.91
CA SER A 27 -3.02 -0.76 10.01
C SER A 27 -1.72 0.02 10.03
N GLN A 28 -1.32 0.50 11.20
CA GLN A 28 0.00 1.09 11.44
C GLN A 28 0.94 0.01 12.00
N VAL A 29 1.58 -0.74 11.10
CA VAL A 29 2.60 -1.74 11.48
C VAL A 29 3.97 -1.06 11.47
N ARG A 30 4.74 -1.17 12.55
CA ARG A 30 6.10 -0.64 12.63
C ARG A 30 7.10 -1.61 11.98
N PRO A 31 8.18 -1.11 11.37
CA PRO A 31 9.29 -1.97 10.93
C PRO A 31 9.80 -2.87 12.05
N GLY A 32 10.20 -4.10 11.68
CA GLY A 32 10.73 -5.09 12.63
C GLY A 32 9.67 -5.88 13.41
N VAL A 33 8.37 -5.59 13.26
CA VAL A 33 7.31 -6.45 13.82
C VAL A 33 7.29 -7.76 13.02
N PRO A 34 7.58 -8.93 13.64
CA PRO A 34 7.60 -10.19 12.91
C PRO A 34 6.19 -10.61 12.53
N MET A 35 6.01 -10.97 11.26
CA MET A 35 4.80 -11.62 10.77
C MET A 35 4.98 -13.13 10.86
N ARG A 36 3.95 -13.84 11.32
CA ARG A 36 3.94 -15.30 11.42
C ARG A 36 2.87 -15.87 10.50
N SER A 37 3.23 -16.89 9.72
CA SER A 37 2.28 -17.68 8.95
C SER A 37 1.71 -18.82 9.80
N THR A 38 0.64 -19.43 9.29
CA THR A 38 0.11 -20.72 9.75
C THR A 38 -0.12 -21.60 8.52
N PRO A 39 -0.21 -22.93 8.66
CA PRO A 39 -0.49 -23.81 7.53
C PRO A 39 -1.74 -23.41 6.73
N GLU A 40 -2.77 -22.86 7.40
CA GLU A 40 -3.98 -22.38 6.75
C GLU A 40 -3.74 -21.09 5.93
N ILE A 41 -2.84 -20.21 6.39
CA ILE A 41 -2.44 -19.01 5.64
C ILE A 41 -1.62 -19.43 4.42
N ASP A 42 -0.65 -20.33 4.60
CA ASP A 42 0.20 -20.84 3.53
C ASP A 42 -0.63 -21.51 2.43
N ALA A 43 -1.55 -22.40 2.79
CA ALA A 43 -2.46 -23.06 1.84
C ALA A 43 -3.34 -22.05 1.06
N ARG A 44 -3.73 -20.94 1.70
CA ARG A 44 -4.50 -19.87 1.03
C ARG A 44 -3.64 -19.08 0.06
N ILE A 45 -2.40 -18.78 0.41
CA ILE A 45 -1.44 -18.11 -0.48
C ILE A 45 -1.18 -18.98 -1.70
N GLN A 46 -0.82 -20.25 -1.48
CA GLN A 46 -0.55 -21.22 -2.55
C GLN A 46 -1.74 -21.33 -3.52
N ARG A 47 -2.97 -21.42 -3.01
CA ARG A 47 -4.17 -21.47 -3.85
C ARG A 47 -4.34 -20.22 -4.73
N LEU A 48 -3.99 -19.04 -4.23
CA LEU A 48 -4.12 -17.78 -4.99
C LEU A 48 -3.09 -17.68 -6.12
N ILE A 49 -1.92 -18.28 -5.96
CA ILE A 49 -0.83 -18.23 -6.96
C ILE A 49 -0.78 -19.50 -7.84
N GLN A 50 -1.68 -20.46 -7.62
CA GLN A 50 -1.71 -21.73 -8.35
C GLN A 50 -1.95 -21.53 -9.85
N ASN A 51 -2.79 -20.56 -10.22
CA ASN A 51 -3.09 -20.23 -11.61
C ASN A 51 -2.11 -19.16 -12.11
N LYS A 52 -1.05 -19.58 -12.80
CA LYS A 52 -0.08 -18.68 -13.46
C LYS A 52 -0.60 -18.32 -14.86
N VAL A 53 -0.43 -17.09 -15.36
CA VAL A 53 0.17 -15.91 -14.71
C VAL A 53 -0.82 -15.25 -13.75
N TYR A 54 -0.36 -14.83 -12.58
CA TYR A 54 -1.18 -14.09 -11.62
C TYR A 54 -0.75 -12.63 -11.53
N CYS A 55 -1.72 -11.75 -11.24
CA CYS A 55 -1.50 -10.35 -10.89
C CYS A 55 -2.30 -10.05 -9.63
N LEU A 56 -1.62 -9.90 -8.50
CA LEU A 56 -2.25 -9.67 -7.20
C LEU A 56 -1.93 -8.26 -6.72
N LYS A 57 -2.95 -7.56 -6.23
CA LYS A 57 -2.81 -6.22 -5.67
C LYS A 57 -3.42 -6.16 -4.28
N ASP A 58 -2.59 -5.79 -3.31
CA ASP A 58 -3.03 -5.48 -1.96
C ASP A 58 -2.08 -4.44 -1.35
N PRO A 59 -2.57 -3.25 -0.89
CA PRO A 59 -1.70 -2.26 -0.26
C PRO A 59 -0.99 -2.81 0.98
N ARG A 60 -1.54 -3.85 1.63
CA ARG A 60 -0.94 -4.49 2.83
C ARG A 60 0.26 -5.38 2.50
N PHE A 61 0.56 -5.64 1.22
CA PHE A 61 1.77 -6.39 0.87
C PHE A 61 3.04 -5.75 1.41
N CYS A 62 3.09 -4.43 1.59
CA CYS A 62 4.19 -3.78 2.31
C CYS A 62 4.48 -4.41 3.69
N TYR A 63 3.46 -4.94 4.39
CA TYR A 63 3.64 -5.61 5.68
C TYR A 63 3.64 -7.13 5.55
N THR A 64 2.82 -7.68 4.67
CA THR A 64 2.59 -9.13 4.61
C THR A 64 3.49 -9.86 3.62
N LEU A 65 4.19 -9.17 2.72
CA LEU A 65 5.02 -9.80 1.69
C LEU A 65 6.01 -10.86 2.23
N PRO A 66 6.61 -10.74 3.42
CA PRO A 66 7.44 -11.81 3.98
C PRO A 66 6.74 -13.16 4.09
N LEU A 67 5.42 -13.18 4.30
CA LEU A 67 4.62 -14.42 4.36
C LEU A 67 4.37 -15.03 2.98
N TRP A 68 4.45 -14.23 1.92
CA TRP A 68 4.22 -14.68 0.55
C TRP A 68 5.50 -15.19 -0.09
N ARG A 69 6.65 -14.54 0.19
CA ARG A 69 7.94 -14.82 -0.44
C ARG A 69 8.32 -16.29 -0.55
N PRO A 70 8.10 -17.17 0.46
CA PRO A 70 8.44 -18.58 0.34
C PRO A 70 7.71 -19.32 -0.79
N TRP A 71 6.58 -18.78 -1.24
CA TRP A 71 5.71 -19.39 -2.24
C TRP A 71 5.81 -18.71 -3.61
N LEU A 72 6.46 -17.55 -3.69
CA LEU A 72 6.56 -16.77 -4.93
C LEU A 72 7.74 -17.24 -5.77
N GLU A 73 7.46 -17.58 -7.02
CA GLU A 73 8.47 -17.97 -8.02
C GLU A 73 8.50 -16.95 -9.15
N GLN A 74 9.70 -16.51 -9.55
CA GLN A 74 9.92 -15.61 -10.70
C GLN A 74 8.97 -14.39 -10.72
N THR A 75 8.69 -13.83 -9.53
CA THR A 75 7.69 -12.78 -9.36
C THR A 75 8.34 -11.41 -9.44
N ARG A 76 7.78 -10.55 -10.28
CA ARG A 76 8.14 -9.13 -10.36
C ARG A 76 7.23 -8.31 -9.45
N PHE A 77 7.79 -7.31 -8.78
CA PHE A 77 7.08 -6.46 -7.83
C PHE A 77 6.90 -5.06 -8.39
N ILE A 78 5.68 -4.54 -8.31
CA ILE A 78 5.36 -3.17 -8.72
C ILE A 78 4.92 -2.38 -7.49
N CYS A 79 5.65 -1.31 -7.20
CA CYS A 79 5.29 -0.34 -6.17
C CYS A 79 4.69 0.90 -6.83
N VAL A 80 3.36 1.00 -6.80
CA VAL A 80 2.66 2.22 -7.20
C VAL A 80 2.51 3.12 -5.98
N PHE A 81 2.91 4.38 -6.12
CA PHE A 81 2.79 5.37 -5.07
C PHE A 81 2.27 6.69 -5.59
N ARG A 82 1.75 7.48 -4.66
CA ARG A 82 1.20 8.80 -4.91
C ARG A 82 1.67 9.74 -3.82
N GLU A 83 1.67 11.03 -4.14
CA GLU A 83 1.92 12.10 -3.19
C GLU A 83 1.16 11.87 -1.85
N PRO A 84 1.86 12.00 -0.70
CA PRO A 84 1.34 11.64 0.60
C PRO A 84 0.09 12.41 1.03
N THR A 85 0.03 13.72 0.80
CA THR A 85 -1.12 14.56 1.24
C THR A 85 -2.39 14.27 0.47
N ILE A 86 -2.28 14.02 -0.84
CA ILE A 86 -3.39 13.60 -1.70
C ILE A 86 -3.87 12.21 -1.28
N THR A 87 -2.94 11.29 -0.98
CA THR A 87 -3.30 9.95 -0.51
C THR A 87 -4.01 10.01 0.83
N ALA A 88 -3.49 10.77 1.80
CA ALA A 88 -4.11 10.95 3.10
C ALA A 88 -5.50 11.59 3.00
N ALA A 89 -5.68 12.57 2.11
CA ALA A 89 -6.98 13.17 1.85
C ALA A 89 -7.98 12.15 1.26
N SER A 90 -7.52 11.25 0.38
CA SER A 90 -8.33 10.16 -0.17
C SER A 90 -8.74 9.17 0.92
N MET A 91 -7.82 8.76 1.80
CA MET A 91 -8.12 7.89 2.95
C MET A 91 -9.16 8.54 3.86
N MET A 92 -9.00 9.83 4.18
CA MET A 92 -9.99 10.59 4.97
C MET A 92 -11.36 10.66 4.30
N SER A 93 -11.42 10.77 2.97
CA SER A 93 -12.68 10.74 2.24
C SER A 93 -13.37 9.38 2.35
N GLU A 94 -12.61 8.30 2.23
CA GLU A 94 -13.14 6.94 2.36
C GLU A 94 -13.60 6.62 3.79
N LEU A 95 -12.83 7.05 4.80
CA LEU A 95 -13.19 6.95 6.22
C LEU A 95 -14.54 7.63 6.52
N ARG A 96 -14.85 8.75 5.87
CA ARG A 96 -16.14 9.45 6.00
C ARG A 96 -17.25 8.77 5.21
N ALA A 97 -16.95 8.26 4.02
CA ALA A 97 -17.94 7.67 3.12
C ALA A 97 -18.40 6.27 3.54
N VAL A 98 -17.57 5.53 4.28
CA VAL A 98 -17.81 4.13 4.61
C VAL A 98 -18.14 3.98 6.11
N PRO A 99 -19.42 3.79 6.49
CA PRO A 99 -19.85 3.86 7.89
C PRO A 99 -19.11 2.91 8.85
N LYS A 100 -18.73 1.71 8.41
CA LYS A 100 -17.95 0.75 9.23
C LYS A 100 -16.61 1.33 9.70
N LEU A 101 -15.98 2.18 8.88
CA LEU A 101 -14.67 2.76 9.17
C LEU A 101 -14.73 3.92 10.18
N ALA A 102 -15.90 4.51 10.41
CA ALA A 102 -16.08 5.62 11.35
C ALA A 102 -15.65 5.27 12.78
N SER A 103 -15.71 3.98 13.15
CA SER A 103 -15.30 3.48 14.45
C SER A 103 -13.80 3.57 14.74
N LEU A 104 -12.96 3.70 13.70
CA LEU A 104 -11.50 3.72 13.83
C LEU A 104 -10.95 5.04 14.39
N LYS A 105 -11.73 6.13 14.32
CA LYS A 105 -11.36 7.47 14.84
C LYS A 105 -9.98 7.95 14.35
N LEU A 106 -9.64 7.65 13.10
CA LEU A 106 -8.39 8.09 12.47
C LEU A 106 -8.52 9.53 11.97
N GLY A 107 -7.47 10.32 12.19
CA GLY A 107 -7.31 11.66 11.66
C GLY A 107 -6.41 11.69 10.42
N TYR A 108 -6.26 12.89 9.86
CA TYR A 108 -5.38 13.12 8.71
C TYR A 108 -3.92 12.78 9.00
N ALA A 109 -3.42 13.13 10.19
CA ALA A 109 -2.08 12.76 10.64
C ALA A 109 -1.88 11.24 10.73
N ASP A 110 -2.91 10.49 11.14
CA ASP A 110 -2.86 9.02 11.13
C ASP A 110 -2.76 8.46 9.71
N CYS A 111 -3.47 9.07 8.75
CA CYS A 111 -3.43 8.66 7.34
C CYS A 111 -2.05 8.91 6.72
N LEU A 112 -1.43 10.06 7.04
CA LEU A 112 -0.05 10.36 6.67
C LEU A 112 0.94 9.36 7.29
N GLN A 113 0.74 8.99 8.56
CA GLN A 113 1.57 8.00 9.24
C GLN A 113 1.43 6.61 8.62
N ILE A 114 0.20 6.20 8.25
CA ILE A 114 -0.06 4.94 7.54
C ILE A 114 0.71 4.92 6.21
N TRP A 115 0.58 5.99 5.41
CA TRP A 115 1.31 6.14 4.15
C TRP A 115 2.82 5.97 4.36
N GLN A 116 3.39 6.69 5.34
CA GLN A 116 4.82 6.62 5.64
C GLN A 116 5.25 5.20 6.02
N LEU A 117 4.51 4.55 6.92
CA LEU A 117 4.84 3.20 7.37
C LEU A 117 4.80 2.20 6.22
N MET A 118 3.81 2.28 5.34
CA MET A 118 3.72 1.38 4.18
C MET A 118 4.94 1.51 3.28
N TYR A 119 5.29 2.73 2.89
CA TYR A 119 6.38 2.93 1.93
C TYR A 119 7.77 2.79 2.55
N SER A 120 7.95 3.11 3.84
CA SER A 120 9.19 2.78 4.56
C SER A 120 9.45 1.27 4.57
N HIS A 121 8.43 0.41 4.76
CA HIS A 121 8.64 -1.04 4.64
C HIS A 121 9.11 -1.44 3.24
N VAL A 122 8.55 -0.84 2.19
CA VAL A 122 8.97 -1.12 0.82
C VAL A 122 10.42 -0.70 0.61
N LEU A 123 10.78 0.52 0.99
CA LEU A 123 12.11 1.08 0.77
C LEU A 123 13.19 0.43 1.64
N ASP A 124 12.92 0.18 2.92
CA ASP A 124 13.95 -0.22 3.87
C ASP A 124 14.12 -1.74 3.93
N ILE A 125 13.07 -2.51 3.57
CA ILE A 125 13.05 -3.97 3.74
C ILE A 125 12.93 -4.67 2.39
N HIS A 126 11.94 -4.32 1.58
CA HIS A 126 11.52 -5.18 0.48
C HIS A 126 12.23 -4.96 -0.85
N ARG A 127 12.57 -3.71 -1.19
CA ARG A 127 13.12 -3.35 -2.50
C ARG A 127 14.45 -4.03 -2.84
N HIS A 128 15.14 -4.52 -1.80
CA HIS A 128 16.42 -5.20 -1.91
C HIS A 128 16.28 -6.71 -2.21
N LEU A 129 15.05 -7.23 -2.28
CA LEU A 129 14.74 -8.64 -2.45
C LEU A 129 13.79 -8.84 -3.63
N GLY A 130 14.35 -9.29 -4.77
CA GLY A 130 13.65 -9.51 -6.03
C GLY A 130 13.71 -8.31 -6.98
N GLU A 131 12.97 -8.39 -8.08
CA GLU A 131 12.89 -7.33 -9.10
C GLU A 131 11.76 -6.35 -8.77
N TRP A 132 12.09 -5.06 -8.69
CA TRP A 132 11.15 -4.00 -8.32
C TRP A 132 11.06 -2.92 -9.40
N LEU A 133 9.83 -2.54 -9.73
CA LEU A 133 9.52 -1.33 -10.50
C LEU A 133 8.74 -0.36 -9.63
N PHE A 134 9.20 0.89 -9.56
CA PHE A 134 8.53 1.98 -8.86
C PHE A 134 7.84 2.88 -9.88
N LEU A 135 6.55 3.14 -9.67
CA LEU A 135 5.75 3.98 -10.55
C LEU A 135 5.04 5.06 -9.73
N HIS A 136 5.25 6.33 -10.10
CA HIS A 136 4.41 7.40 -9.58
C HIS A 136 3.03 7.32 -10.26
N TYR A 137 1.96 7.48 -9.48
CA TYR A 137 0.58 7.40 -9.94
C TYR A 137 0.31 8.31 -11.15
N ASP A 138 0.87 9.52 -11.16
CA ASP A 138 0.71 10.44 -12.28
C ASP A 138 1.44 9.98 -13.56
N GLN A 139 2.55 9.23 -13.45
CA GLN A 139 3.19 8.63 -14.63
C GLN A 139 2.30 7.56 -15.25
N VAL A 140 1.55 6.83 -14.42
CA VAL A 140 0.59 5.83 -14.87
C VAL A 140 -0.62 6.50 -15.53
N LEU A 141 -1.18 7.54 -14.90
CA LEU A 141 -2.34 8.26 -15.45
C LEU A 141 -2.04 9.01 -16.75
N HIS A 142 -0.82 9.52 -16.92
CA HIS A 142 -0.42 10.20 -18.16
C HIS A 142 0.18 9.24 -19.20
N GLY A 143 0.22 7.94 -18.93
CA GLY A 143 0.77 6.93 -19.82
C GLY A 143 2.31 6.90 -19.90
N THR A 144 3.03 7.84 -19.27
CA THR A 144 4.51 7.94 -19.36
C THR A 144 5.24 6.78 -18.70
N ALA A 145 4.57 6.01 -17.83
CA ALA A 145 5.11 4.78 -17.25
C ALA A 145 4.79 3.50 -18.04
N LEU A 146 3.90 3.55 -19.05
CA LEU A 146 3.36 2.32 -19.68
C LEU A 146 4.43 1.54 -20.44
N ASP A 147 5.31 2.20 -21.19
CA ASP A 147 6.41 1.52 -21.89
C ASP A 147 7.38 0.84 -20.93
N THR A 148 7.71 1.53 -19.83
CA THR A 148 8.59 0.98 -18.78
C THR A 148 7.92 -0.21 -18.10
N LEU A 149 6.61 -0.13 -17.84
CA LEU A 149 5.82 -1.22 -17.26
C LEU A 149 5.74 -2.42 -18.21
N GLY A 150 5.46 -2.19 -19.50
CA GLY A 150 5.41 -3.23 -20.52
C GLY A 150 6.73 -3.96 -20.67
N THR A 151 7.83 -3.20 -20.76
CA THR A 151 9.20 -3.77 -20.80
C THR A 151 9.51 -4.56 -19.55
N PHE A 152 9.19 -4.01 -18.37
CA PHE A 152 9.44 -4.68 -17.10
C PHE A 152 8.62 -5.96 -16.94
N LEU A 153 7.39 -6.01 -17.47
CA LEU A 153 6.54 -7.20 -17.38
C LEU A 153 6.68 -8.16 -18.55
N ASP A 154 7.40 -7.78 -19.61
CA ASP A 154 7.45 -8.51 -20.89
C ASP A 154 6.05 -8.70 -21.51
N VAL A 155 5.27 -7.61 -21.52
CA VAL A 155 3.90 -7.58 -22.08
C VAL A 155 3.67 -6.32 -22.89
N ALA A 156 2.74 -6.38 -23.84
CA ALA A 156 2.25 -5.20 -24.53
C ALA A 156 1.33 -4.37 -23.60
N PRO A 157 1.60 -3.07 -23.38
CA PRO A 157 0.72 -2.23 -22.58
C PRO A 157 -0.64 -2.01 -23.25
N ASP A 158 -1.69 -1.99 -22.44
CA ASP A 158 -3.00 -1.49 -22.88
C ASP A 158 -3.03 0.04 -22.72
N TRP A 159 -3.03 0.73 -23.86
CA TRP A 159 -3.03 2.19 -23.94
C TRP A 159 -4.41 2.83 -23.73
N THR A 160 -5.46 2.03 -23.55
CA THR A 160 -6.80 2.53 -23.20
C THR A 160 -6.95 2.79 -21.70
N PHE A 161 -5.97 2.36 -20.90
CA PHE A 161 -5.98 2.48 -19.45
C PHE A 161 -5.78 3.92 -18.89
N PRO A 162 -4.92 4.78 -19.46
CA PRO A 162 -4.74 6.15 -18.97
C PRO A 162 -6.06 6.94 -19.03
N ASP A 163 -6.63 7.23 -17.86
CA ASP A 163 -7.82 8.05 -17.73
C ASP A 163 -7.47 9.36 -17.01
N PRO A 164 -7.29 10.47 -17.74
CA PRO A 164 -7.06 11.80 -17.16
C PRO A 164 -8.17 12.25 -16.20
N LEU A 165 -9.39 11.70 -16.31
CA LEU A 165 -10.50 12.02 -15.40
C LEU A 165 -10.27 11.49 -13.98
N LEU A 166 -9.35 10.53 -13.80
CA LEU A 166 -8.92 10.05 -12.49
C LEU A 166 -7.86 10.95 -11.83
N GLN A 167 -7.46 12.04 -12.49
CA GLN A 167 -6.55 13.04 -11.95
C GLN A 167 -7.22 13.80 -10.81
N ARG A 168 -7.00 13.34 -9.58
CA ARG A 168 -7.45 14.05 -8.38
C ARG A 168 -6.40 15.10 -8.00
N THR A 169 -6.87 16.34 -7.90
CA THR A 169 -6.22 17.61 -7.54
C THR A 169 -5.05 17.60 -6.54
N GLN A 170 -4.25 18.66 -6.74
CA GLN A 170 -3.22 19.37 -5.96
C GLN A 170 -2.99 18.99 -4.48
N PRO A 171 -1.72 19.05 -4.01
CA PRO A 171 -1.36 18.89 -2.61
C PRO A 171 -2.18 19.81 -1.71
N ARG A 172 -2.67 19.29 -0.59
CA ARG A 172 -3.52 20.08 0.33
C ARG A 172 -2.73 20.89 1.34
N CYS A 173 -1.53 20.44 1.67
CA CYS A 173 -0.65 21.05 2.66
C CYS A 173 0.78 20.54 2.46
N GLU A 174 1.75 21.14 3.13
CA GLU A 174 3.07 20.56 3.23
C GLU A 174 3.03 19.29 4.09
N ALA A 175 3.74 18.24 3.64
CA ALA A 175 3.93 17.04 4.43
C ALA A 175 5.06 17.27 5.45
N PRO A 176 4.98 16.65 6.65
CA PRO A 176 6.11 16.62 7.58
C PRO A 176 7.40 16.13 6.91
N GLU A 177 8.55 16.68 7.30
CA GLU A 177 9.86 16.42 6.68
C GLU A 177 10.18 14.91 6.59
N SER A 178 9.84 14.14 7.62
CA SER A 178 10.08 12.69 7.63
C SER A 178 9.26 11.94 6.57
N ILE A 179 8.11 12.47 6.18
CA ILE A 179 7.23 11.90 5.15
C ILE A 179 7.71 12.36 3.78
N ASP A 180 8.05 13.65 3.65
CA ASP A 180 8.62 14.22 2.42
C ASP A 180 9.92 13.49 2.02
N ARG A 181 10.77 13.13 2.98
CA ARG A 181 11.97 12.32 2.74
C ARG A 181 11.65 10.97 2.10
N VAL A 182 10.64 10.25 2.62
CA VAL A 182 10.20 8.97 2.05
C VAL A 182 9.65 9.17 0.64
N TYR A 183 8.85 10.23 0.43
CA TYR A 183 8.29 10.56 -0.88
C TYR A 183 9.39 10.88 -1.91
N LYS A 184 10.37 11.69 -1.55
CA LYS A 184 11.54 12.00 -2.40
C LYS A 184 12.32 10.74 -2.77
N GLN A 185 12.50 9.82 -1.83
CA GLN A 185 13.15 8.53 -2.12
C GLN A 185 12.36 7.70 -3.13
N LEU A 186 11.03 7.61 -3.00
CA LEU A 186 10.18 6.92 -3.97
C LEU A 186 10.24 7.57 -5.35
N CYS A 187 10.15 8.90 -5.41
CA CYS A 187 10.28 9.66 -6.66
C CYS A 187 11.62 9.39 -7.36
N ALA A 188 12.72 9.33 -6.60
CA ALA A 188 14.03 8.99 -7.14
C ALA A 188 14.06 7.58 -7.73
N GLN A 189 13.43 6.58 -7.08
CA GLN A 189 13.31 5.23 -7.64
C GLN A 189 12.49 5.19 -8.94
N ALA A 190 11.45 6.02 -9.03
CA ALA A 190 10.58 6.10 -10.21
C ALA A 190 11.07 7.05 -11.31
N LYS A 191 12.22 7.71 -11.10
CA LYS A 191 12.73 8.80 -11.95
C LYS A 191 11.66 9.88 -12.21
N TYR A 192 10.84 10.16 -11.22
CA TYR A 192 9.75 11.12 -11.31
C TYR A 192 10.23 12.51 -10.87
N ASN A 193 10.14 13.49 -11.77
CA ASN A 193 10.47 14.88 -11.47
C ASN A 193 9.30 15.57 -10.76
N GLN A 194 9.55 16.06 -9.55
CA GLN A 194 8.56 16.74 -8.72
C GLN A 194 8.36 18.21 -9.10
N GLU A 195 9.27 18.79 -9.89
CA GLU A 195 9.25 20.21 -10.29
C GLU A 195 8.35 20.49 -11.51
N LEU A 196 7.92 19.44 -12.23
CA LEU A 196 6.98 19.55 -13.34
C LEU A 196 5.50 19.58 -12.88
N ARG A 197 5.25 20.11 -11.68
CA ARG A 197 3.91 20.21 -11.05
C ARG A 197 3.19 21.48 -11.43
#